data_AF-A0A1V5IT36-F1
#
_entry.id   AF-A0A1V5IT36-F1
#
_cell.length_a   1.000
_cell.length_b   1.000
_cell.length_c   1.000
_cell.angle_alpha   90.00
_cell.angle_beta   90.00
_cell.angle_gamma   90.00
#
_symmetry.space_group_name_H-M   'P 1'
#
loop_
_entity.id
_entity.type
_entity.pdbx_description
1 polymer ?
#
loop_
_entity_poly.entity_id
_entity_poly.type
_entity_poly.pdbx_seq_one_letter_code
_entity_poly.pdbx_strand_id
1 'polypeptide(L)'
;MEAKEEAFVGFAKGEVRVIVTKPEIAGFGLNWQHCAHQTFFPSHSFEQYHQAVRRSWRFGQKRPVTVDIITSEGEQGVLANLLRKSEQADRMFANLVSLMGEANTFHKISSGSVKTTIPSWL
;
A
#
# COMPACT_ATOMS: atom_id res chain seq x y z
N MET A 1 -26.31 -2.02 -5.25
CA MET A 1 -25.01 -1.45 -5.65
C MET A 1 -24.87 -0.03 -5.12
N GLU A 2 -25.88 0.80 -5.35
CA GLU A 2 -26.00 2.19 -4.90
C GLU A 2 -25.70 2.42 -3.41
N ALA A 3 -26.36 1.72 -2.49
CA ALA A 3 -26.15 1.91 -1.04
C ALA A 3 -24.70 1.62 -0.56
N LYS A 4 -23.98 0.71 -1.22
CA LYS A 4 -22.59 0.38 -0.89
C LYS A 4 -21.64 1.49 -1.33
N GLU A 5 -21.85 1.99 -2.55
CA GLU A 5 -21.06 3.10 -3.09
C GLU A 5 -21.30 4.38 -2.29
N GLU A 6 -22.56 4.66 -1.97
CA GLU A 6 -22.95 5.78 -1.11
C GLU A 6 -22.28 5.71 0.26
N ALA A 7 -22.28 4.54 0.91
CA ALA A 7 -21.59 4.37 2.19
C ALA A 7 -20.07 4.60 2.07
N PHE A 8 -19.45 4.13 0.99
CA PHE A 8 -18.00 4.29 0.76
C PHE A 8 -17.61 5.73 0.46
N VAL A 9 -18.42 6.44 -0.33
CA VAL A 9 -18.23 7.84 -0.66
C VAL A 9 -18.52 8.73 0.55
N GLY A 10 -19.61 8.48 1.27
CA GLY A 10 -19.97 9.18 2.49
C GLY A 10 -18.91 9.02 3.57
N PHE A 11 -18.35 7.82 3.74
CA PHE A 11 -17.20 7.61 4.62
C PHE A 11 -15.98 8.40 4.13
N ALA A 12 -15.63 8.31 2.84
CA ALA A 12 -14.48 9.05 2.29
C ALA A 12 -14.57 10.57 2.50
N LYS A 13 -15.76 11.15 2.43
CA LYS A 13 -16.05 12.57 2.69
C LYS A 13 -16.14 12.95 4.16
N GLY A 14 -16.21 11.97 5.07
CA GLY A 14 -16.40 12.20 6.51
C GLY A 14 -17.86 12.43 6.93
N GLU A 15 -18.83 12.21 6.04
CA GLU A 15 -20.27 12.24 6.33
C GLU A 15 -20.69 11.03 7.18
N VAL A 16 -19.99 9.89 6.98
CA VAL A 16 -20.15 8.68 7.78
C VAL A 16 -19.00 8.58 8.77
N ARG A 17 -19.30 8.50 10.07
CA ARG A 17 -18.28 8.44 11.14
C ARG A 17 -17.48 7.13 11.15
N VAL A 18 -18.14 6.00 10.90
CA VAL A 18 -17.56 4.65 11.03
C VAL A 18 -18.07 3.78 9.89
N ILE A 19 -17.18 2.96 9.34
CA ILE A 19 -17.52 1.95 8.35
C ILE A 19 -17.04 0.57 8.81
N VAL A 20 -17.88 -0.44 8.56
CA VAL A 20 -17.54 -1.86 8.76
C VAL A 20 -17.69 -2.56 7.42
N THR A 21 -16.61 -3.16 6.92
CA THR A 21 -16.62 -3.84 5.62
C THR A 21 -15.53 -4.89 5.52
N LYS A 22 -15.66 -5.79 4.56
CA LYS A 22 -14.58 -6.72 4.20
C LYS A 22 -13.61 -6.04 3.23
N PRO A 23 -12.28 -6.26 3.36
CA PRO A 23 -11.29 -5.70 2.45
C PRO A 23 -11.51 -6.02 0.97
N GLU A 24 -12.08 -7.18 0.66
CA GLU A 24 -12.42 -7.63 -0.70
C GLU A 24 -13.61 -6.88 -1.30
N ILE A 25 -14.52 -6.40 -0.45
CA ILE A 25 -15.71 -5.66 -0.85
C ILE A 25 -15.35 -4.20 -1.12
N ALA A 26 -14.48 -3.62 -0.31
CA ALA A 26 -13.86 -2.32 -0.54
C ALA A 26 -12.90 -2.43 -1.73
N GLY A 27 -13.13 -1.74 -2.83
CA GLY A 27 -12.25 -1.84 -4.01
C GLY A 27 -10.80 -1.40 -3.75
N PHE A 28 -9.91 -1.57 -4.72
CA PHE A 28 -8.49 -1.22 -4.61
C PHE A 28 -8.21 0.30 -4.67
N GLY A 29 -9.17 1.11 -5.12
CA GLY A 29 -8.98 2.54 -5.42
C GLY A 29 -9.48 3.52 -4.35
N LEU A 30 -10.07 3.05 -3.24
CA LEU A 30 -10.69 3.94 -2.26
C LEU A 30 -9.63 4.76 -1.51
N ASN A 31 -9.93 6.05 -1.32
CA ASN A 31 -9.09 6.97 -0.53
C ASN A 31 -9.77 7.30 0.79
N TRP A 32 -9.26 6.74 1.88
CA TRP A 32 -9.70 7.00 3.25
C TRP A 32 -8.57 7.62 4.08
N GLN A 33 -7.76 8.48 3.45
CA GLN A 33 -6.64 9.19 4.11
C GLN A 33 -7.06 10.03 5.33
N HIS A 34 -8.36 10.33 5.50
CA HIS A 34 -8.84 11.01 6.70
C HIS A 34 -8.90 10.06 7.91
N CYS A 35 -9.06 8.75 7.68
CA CYS A 35 -9.13 7.73 8.71
C CYS A 35 -7.73 7.33 9.16
N ALA A 36 -7.45 7.45 10.46
CA ALA A 36 -6.14 7.15 11.06
C ALA A 36 -6.22 6.00 12.09
N HIS A 37 -7.36 5.34 12.20
CA HIS A 37 -7.55 4.23 13.13
C HIS A 37 -8.43 3.16 12.49
N GLN A 38 -7.92 1.93 12.46
CA GLN A 38 -8.61 0.78 11.88
C GLN A 38 -8.53 -0.40 12.84
N THR A 39 -9.53 -1.28 12.77
CA THR A 39 -9.51 -2.58 13.42
C THR A 39 -9.59 -3.67 12.36
N PHE A 40 -8.81 -4.72 12.51
CA PHE A 40 -8.69 -5.79 11.55
C PHE A 40 -8.75 -7.16 12.22
N PHE A 41 -9.49 -8.08 11.61
CA PHE A 41 -9.46 -9.49 11.99
C PHE A 41 -8.48 -10.21 11.05
N PRO A 42 -7.43 -10.87 11.57
CA PRO A 42 -6.38 -11.43 10.75
C PRO A 42 -6.93 -12.50 9.81
N SER A 43 -6.42 -12.51 8.59
CA SER A 43 -6.65 -13.57 7.62
C SER A 43 -5.31 -14.05 7.09
N HIS A 44 -5.31 -15.10 6.27
CA HIS A 44 -4.09 -15.58 5.62
C HIS A 44 -3.60 -14.69 4.47
N SER A 45 -4.33 -13.63 4.10
CA SER A 45 -4.01 -12.78 2.95
C SER A 45 -3.31 -11.48 3.37
N PHE A 46 -1.98 -11.47 3.23
CA PHE A 46 -1.18 -10.27 3.44
C PHE A 46 -1.56 -9.15 2.46
N GLU A 47 -1.84 -9.48 1.20
CA GLU A 47 -2.22 -8.47 0.20
C GLU A 47 -3.48 -7.73 0.60
N GLN A 48 -4.51 -8.44 1.07
CA GLN A 48 -5.76 -7.82 1.52
C GLN A 48 -5.53 -6.91 2.73
N TYR A 49 -4.73 -7.36 3.69
CA TYR A 49 -4.33 -6.55 4.84
C TYR A 49 -3.58 -5.28 4.39
N HIS A 50 -2.55 -5.45 3.55
CA HIS A 50 -1.76 -4.34 3.03
C HIS A 50 -2.63 -3.34 2.27
N GLN A 51 -3.50 -3.80 1.37
CA GLN A 51 -4.44 -2.93 0.63
C GLN A 51 -5.41 -2.21 1.57
N ALA A 52 -5.93 -2.86 2.60
CA ALA A 52 -6.82 -2.24 3.57
C ALA A 52 -6.16 -1.09 4.34
N VAL A 53 -4.95 -1.32 4.84
CA VAL A 53 -4.17 -0.30 5.55
C VAL A 53 -3.79 0.85 4.62
N ARG A 54 -3.37 0.55 3.39
CA ARG A 54 -2.96 1.55 2.38
C ARG A 54 -4.10 2.42 1.82
N ARG A 55 -5.36 2.15 2.13
CA ARG A 55 -6.47 3.10 1.86
C ARG A 55 -6.42 4.31 2.79
N SER A 56 -5.95 4.10 4.03
CA SER A 56 -5.84 5.12 5.07
C SER A 56 -4.43 5.68 5.19
N TRP A 57 -3.42 4.82 5.05
CA TRP A 57 -2.03 5.24 5.01
C TRP A 57 -1.63 5.63 3.59
N ARG A 58 -2.08 6.82 3.19
CA ARG A 58 -1.77 7.47 1.92
C ARG A 58 -1.08 8.81 2.13
N PHE A 59 -0.51 9.32 1.05
CA PHE A 59 -0.07 10.70 0.97
C PHE A 59 -1.20 11.65 1.40
N GLY A 60 -0.87 12.63 2.24
CA GLY A 60 -1.86 13.56 2.80
C GLY A 60 -2.46 13.13 4.14
N GLN A 61 -2.17 11.92 4.64
CA GLN A 61 -2.46 11.55 6.01
C GLN A 61 -1.60 12.38 6.98
N LYS A 62 -2.24 13.07 7.93
CA LYS A 62 -1.59 13.96 8.90
C LYS A 62 -1.35 13.32 10.27
N ARG A 63 -1.95 12.17 10.53
CA ARG A 63 -1.91 11.47 11.82
C ARG A 63 -1.27 10.09 11.65
N PRO A 64 -0.58 9.55 12.68
CA PRO A 64 -0.14 8.16 12.65
C PRO A 64 -1.35 7.25 12.47
N VAL A 65 -1.25 6.29 11.55
CA VAL A 65 -2.31 5.31 11.30
C VAL A 65 -2.13 4.14 12.26
N THR A 66 -3.05 3.99 13.20
CA THR A 66 -3.07 2.87 14.17
C THR A 66 -3.95 1.76 13.62
N VAL A 67 -3.45 0.51 13.66
CA VAL A 67 -4.18 -0.67 13.21
C VAL A 67 -4.21 -1.70 14.32
N ASP A 68 -5.39 -1.90 14.91
CA ASP A 68 -5.59 -2.91 15.94
C ASP A 68 -5.93 -4.25 15.28
N ILE A 69 -5.10 -5.27 15.51
CA ILE A 69 -5.35 -6.62 15.02
C ILE A 69 -5.98 -7.42 16.15
N ILE A 70 -7.26 -7.77 15.99
CA ILE A 70 -8.04 -8.52 16.97
C ILE A 70 -8.00 -9.99 16.58
N THR A 71 -7.47 -10.83 17.48
CA THR A 71 -7.27 -12.26 17.24
C THR A 71 -7.67 -13.07 18.46
N SER A 72 -8.03 -14.34 18.25
CA SER A 72 -8.25 -15.33 19.29
C SER A 72 -7.06 -16.29 19.44
N GLU A 73 -7.00 -17.05 20.54
CA GLU A 73 -5.97 -18.07 20.77
C GLU A 73 -5.93 -19.12 19.64
N GLY A 74 -7.10 -19.51 19.11
CA GLY A 74 -7.20 -20.44 17.97
C GLY A 74 -6.67 -19.88 16.64
N GLU A 75 -6.47 -18.55 16.54
CA GLU A 75 -6.02 -17.87 15.32
C GLU A 75 -4.53 -17.46 15.37
N GLN A 76 -3.79 -17.88 16.41
CA GLN A 76 -2.35 -17.57 16.54
C GLN A 76 -1.56 -17.96 15.27
N GLY A 77 -1.86 -19.11 14.66
CA GLY A 77 -1.23 -19.53 13.41
C GLY A 77 -1.55 -18.63 12.21
N VAL A 78 -2.77 -18.06 12.17
CA VAL A 78 -3.19 -17.10 11.13
C VAL A 78 -2.39 -15.82 11.27
N LEU A 79 -2.30 -15.27 12.49
CA LEU A 79 -1.53 -14.07 12.78
C LEU A 79 -0.04 -14.26 12.49
N ALA A 80 0.55 -15.38 12.94
CA ALA A 80 1.95 -15.69 12.67
C ALA A 80 2.24 -15.77 11.17
N ASN A 81 1.35 -16.39 10.38
CA ASN A 81 1.51 -16.46 8.94
C ASN A 81 1.38 -15.08 8.27
N LEU A 82 0.45 -14.23 8.75
CA LEU A 82 0.30 -12.87 8.27
C LEU A 82 1.57 -12.03 8.50
N LEU A 83 2.12 -12.08 9.73
CA LEU A 83 3.36 -11.38 10.09
C LEU A 83 4.55 -11.87 9.27
N ARG A 84 4.70 -13.19 9.13
CA ARG A 84 5.75 -13.79 8.30
C ARG A 84 5.67 -13.33 6.84
N LYS A 85 4.46 -13.28 6.27
CA LYS A 85 4.25 -12.77 4.90
C LYS A 85 4.57 -11.28 4.78
N SER A 86 4.26 -10.48 5.80
CA SER A 86 4.62 -9.07 5.85
C SER A 86 6.14 -8.88 5.79
N GLU A 87 6.87 -9.59 6.64
CA GLU A 87 8.33 -9.51 6.66
C GLU A 87 8.96 -9.94 5.32
N GLN A 88 8.42 -11.01 4.72
CA GLN A 88 8.88 -11.46 3.41
C GLN A 88 8.63 -10.43 2.31
N ALA A 89 7.49 -9.74 2.35
CA ALA A 89 7.18 -8.67 1.41
C ALA A 89 8.15 -7.50 1.58
N ASP A 90 8.45 -7.08 2.82
CA ASP A 90 9.39 -5.99 3.10
C ASP A 90 10.80 -6.31 2.58
N ARG A 91 11.28 -7.53 2.82
CA ARG A 91 12.58 -8.01 2.30
C ARG A 91 12.60 -8.02 0.78
N MET A 92 11.53 -8.51 0.15
CA MET A 92 11.41 -8.53 -1.31
C MET A 92 11.45 -7.11 -1.89
N PHE A 93 10.71 -6.17 -1.33
CA PHE A 93 10.71 -4.77 -1.78
C PHE A 93 12.08 -4.11 -1.60
N ALA A 94 12.75 -4.33 -0.46
CA ALA A 94 14.10 -3.81 -0.24
C ALA A 94 15.10 -4.32 -1.28
N ASN A 95 15.04 -5.61 -1.60
CA ASN A 95 15.89 -6.22 -2.62
C ASN A 95 15.60 -5.64 -4.03
N LEU A 96 14.33 -5.48 -4.39
CA LEU A 96 13.96 -4.88 -5.68
C LEU A 96 14.50 -3.45 -5.82
N VAL A 97 14.38 -2.63 -4.78
CA VAL A 97 14.92 -1.26 -4.77
C VAL A 97 16.45 -1.26 -4.90
N SER A 98 17.15 -2.16 -4.20
CA SER A 98 18.62 -2.30 -4.32
C SER A 98 19.03 -2.63 -5.76
N LEU A 99 18.42 -3.66 -6.35
CA LEU A 99 18.73 -4.11 -7.71
C LEU A 99 18.44 -3.03 -8.75
N MET A 100 17.36 -2.27 -8.59
CA MET A 100 17.05 -1.12 -9.46
C MET A 100 18.10 0.00 -9.32
N GLY A 101 18.57 0.26 -8.10
CA GLY A 101 19.65 1.23 -7.85
C GLY A 101 20.97 0.83 -8.50
N GLU A 102 21.33 -0.46 -8.40
CA GLU A 102 22.51 -1.04 -9.03
C GLU A 102 22.42 -0.92 -10.56
N ALA A 103 21.31 -1.35 -11.17
CA ALA A 103 21.09 -1.26 -12.62
C ALA A 103 21.21 0.19 -13.16
N ASN A 104 20.62 1.16 -12.45
CA ASN A 104 20.72 2.57 -12.82
C ASN A 104 22.16 3.11 -12.74
N THR A 105 22.97 2.58 -11.82
CA THR A 105 24.38 2.95 -11.68
C THR A 105 25.20 2.44 -12.87
N PHE A 106 24.96 1.20 -13.32
CA PHE A 106 25.62 0.65 -14.50
C PHE A 106 25.35 1.47 -15.77
N HIS A 107 24.13 1.93 -16.00
CA HIS A 107 23.80 2.75 -17.17
C HIS A 107 24.48 4.13 -17.21
N LYS A 108 24.78 4.74 -16.05
CA LYS A 108 25.49 6.02 -15.98
C LYS A 108 26.98 5.91 -16.35
N ILE A 109 27.59 4.75 -16.13
CA ILE A 109 29.02 4.53 -16.45
C ILE A 109 29.23 4.41 -17.97
N SER A 110 28.19 3.97 -18.72
CA SER A 110 28.28 3.76 -20.17
C SER A 110 27.94 4.99 -21.04
N SER A 111 27.46 6.10 -20.48
CA SER A 111 27.23 7.32 -21.27
C SER A 111 28.51 8.14 -21.37
N GLY A 112 29.51 7.62 -22.09
CA GLY A 112 30.61 8.43 -22.60
C GLY A 112 30.04 9.54 -23.48
N SER A 113 30.43 10.79 -23.21
CA SER A 113 29.94 11.96 -23.94
C SER A 113 30.38 11.91 -25.41
N VAL A 114 29.54 11.36 -26.28
CA VAL A 114 29.68 11.59 -27.72
C VAL A 114 29.30 13.04 -27.95
N LYS A 115 30.26 13.89 -28.32
CA LYS A 115 29.98 15.27 -28.73
C LYS A 115 29.08 15.22 -29.96
N THR A 116 27.78 15.45 -29.76
CA THR A 116 26.83 15.62 -30.85
C THR A 116 27.24 16.85 -31.64
N THR A 117 27.81 16.65 -32.83
CA THR A 117 28.04 17.72 -33.80
C THR A 117 26.73 18.00 -34.54
N ILE A 118 26.23 19.22 -34.43
CA ILE A 118 25.09 19.69 -35.20
C ILE A 118 25.54 19.85 -36.66
N PRO A 119 24.85 19.24 -37.65
CA PRO A 119 25.23 19.38 -39.04
C PRO A 119 24.96 20.80 -39.55
N SER A 120 25.82 21.28 -40.45
CA SER A 120 25.94 22.67 -40.88
C SER A 120 24.84 23.20 -41.82
N TRP A 121 23.71 22.52 -41.92
CA TRP A 121 22.58 22.90 -42.79
C TRP A 121 21.33 23.33 -42.00
N LEU A 122 21.50 23.60 -40.70
CA LEU A 122 20.50 24.23 -39.84
C LEU A 122 20.85 25.71 -39.61
#